data_AF-A0A434GGQ5-F1
#
_entry.id   AF-A0A434GGQ5-F1
#
_cell.length_a   1.000
_cell.length_b   1.000
_cell.length_c   1.000
_cell.angle_alpha   90.00
_cell.angle_beta   90.00
_cell.angle_gamma   90.00
#
_symmetry.space_group_name_H-M   'P 1'
#
loop_
_entity.id
_entity.type
_entity.pdbx_description
1 polymer ?
#
loop_
_entity_poly.entity_id
_entity_poly.type
_entity_poly.pdbx_seq_one_letter_code
_entity_poly.pdbx_strand_id
1 'polypeptide(L)' 'MDIRATLTQLCEAFNAHDLDRIMAFFADDCVLEMPRGAEPWGTRCEGKRNVRDALATRFEGLPDVHYGKAEHFA' A
#
# COMPACT_ATOMS: atom_id res chain seq x y z
N MET A 1 6.71 18.74 4.81
CA MET A 1 7.04 17.40 4.29
C MET A 1 6.87 17.47 2.78
N ASP A 2 7.88 17.08 2.01
CA ASP A 2 7.77 17.05 0.55
C ASP A 2 6.98 15.81 0.13
N ILE A 3 5.78 16.03 -0.44
CA ILE A 3 4.88 14.96 -0.84
C ILE A 3 5.47 14.09 -1.95
N ARG A 4 6.24 14.67 -2.89
CA ARG A 4 6.85 13.89 -3.98
C ARG A 4 7.89 12.95 -3.40
N ALA A 5 8.75 13.45 -2.52
CA ALA A 5 9.75 12.63 -1.83
C ALA A 5 9.09 11.50 -1.01
N THR A 6 7.95 11.77 -0.39
CA THR A 6 7.18 10.76 0.36
C THR A 6 6.64 9.66 -0.55
N LEU A 7 6.04 10.03 -1.68
CA LEU A 7 5.50 9.08 -2.66
C LEU A 7 6.61 8.21 -3.27
N THR A 8 7.78 8.79 -3.58
CA THR A 8 8.94 8.02 -4.05
C THR A 8 9.37 6.98 -3.01
N GLN A 9 9.52 7.38 -1.74
CA GLN A 9 9.92 6.45 -0.67
C GLN A 9 8.89 5.36 -0.41
N LEU A 10 7.59 5.67 -0.57
CA LEU A 10 6.54 4.66 -0.48
C LEU A 10 6.67 3.63 -1.62
N CYS A 11 6.90 4.08 -2.85
CA CYS A 11 7.15 3.17 -3.98
C CYS A 11 8.40 2.30 -3.77
N GLU A 12 9.48 2.87 -3.25
CA GLU A 12 10.69 2.11 -2.88
C GLU A 12 10.40 1.04 -1.83
N ALA A 13 9.61 1.36 -0.80
CA ALA A 13 9.22 0.40 0.24
C ALA A 13 8.37 -0.74 -0.35
N PHE A 14 7.44 -0.42 -1.25
CA PHE A 14 6.70 -1.43 -2.01
C PHE A 14 7.61 -2.30 -2.88
N ASN A 15 8.59 -1.73 -3.59
CA ASN A 15 9.51 -2.48 -4.44
C ASN A 15 10.45 -3.39 -3.64
N ALA A 16 10.73 -3.07 -2.38
CA ALA A 16 11.50 -3.89 -1.45
C ALA A 16 10.66 -4.94 -0.71
N HIS A 17 9.34 -4.98 -0.93
CA HIS A 17 8.37 -5.78 -0.16
C HIS A 17 8.48 -5.60 1.37
N ASP A 18 8.89 -4.40 1.81
CA ASP A 18 9.11 -4.08 3.22
C ASP A 18 7.80 -3.55 3.83
N LEU A 19 6.98 -4.45 4.38
CA LEU A 19 5.70 -4.11 5.00
C LEU A 19 5.84 -3.09 6.12
N ASP A 20 6.88 -3.18 6.95
CA ASP A 20 6.99 -2.30 8.10
C ASP A 20 7.37 -0.88 7.65
N ARG A 21 8.24 -0.75 6.63
CA ARG A 21 8.52 0.55 6.00
C ARG A 21 7.31 1.11 5.27
N ILE A 22 6.50 0.28 4.59
CA ILE A 22 5.25 0.73 3.97
C ILE A 22 4.31 1.29 5.04
N MET A 23 4.08 0.54 6.12
CA MET A 23 3.13 0.91 7.17
C MET A 23 3.56 2.16 7.96
N ALA A 24 4.84 2.53 7.94
CA ALA A 24 5.31 3.80 8.52
C ALA A 24 4.71 5.04 7.85
N PHE A 25 4.24 4.93 6.60
CA PHE A 25 3.58 6.02 5.87
C PHE A 25 2.07 6.10 6.14
N PHE A 26 1.49 5.13 6.86
CA PHE A 26 0.05 5.06 7.11
C PHE A 26 -0.29 5.59 8.50
N ALA A 27 -1.36 6.38 8.57
CA ALA A 27 -2.00 6.79 9.82
C ALA A 27 -2.59 5.58 10.57
N ASP A 28 -2.84 5.73 11.87
CA ASP A 28 -3.36 4.63 12.69
C ASP A 28 -4.81 4.26 12.33
N ASP A 29 -5.59 5.25 11.88
CA ASP A 29 -6.97 5.16 11.42
C ASP A 29 -7.09 5.02 9.88
N CYS A 30 -6.02 4.58 9.20
CA CYS A 30 -6.02 4.45 7.75
C CYS A 30 -7.08 3.46 7.24
N VAL A 31 -7.58 3.71 6.03
CA VAL A 31 -8.50 2.83 5.32
C VAL A 31 -7.87 2.46 3.99
N LEU A 32 -7.81 1.15 3.70
CA LEU A 32 -7.40 0.62 2.40
C LEU A 32 -8.63 0.08 1.69
N GLU A 33 -8.93 0.64 0.52
CA GLU A 33 -9.99 0.16 -0.36
C GLU A 33 -9.37 -0.51 -1.58
N MET A 34 -9.76 -1.76 -1.82
CA MET A 34 -9.25 -2.59 -2.90
C MET A 34 -10.40 -3.00 -3.82
N PRO A 35 -10.21 -2.96 -5.15
CA PRO A 35 -11.28 -3.26 -6.10
C PRO A 35 -11.70 -4.74 -6.10
N ARG A 36 -10.82 -5.64 -5.63
CA ARG A 36 -11.14 -7.06 -5.47
C ARG A 36 -11.79 -7.28 -4.10
N GLY A 37 -12.97 -7.91 -4.07
CA GLY A 37 -13.67 -8.27 -2.84
C GLY A 37 -15.06 -8.85 -3.11
N ALA A 38 -15.74 -9.27 -2.04
CA ALA A 38 -17.09 -9.82 -2.12
C ALA A 38 -18.19 -8.75 -2.23
N GLU A 39 -17.90 -7.53 -1.80
CA GLU A 39 -18.88 -6.43 -1.84
C GLU A 39 -18.91 -5.78 -3.22
N PRO A 40 -20.01 -5.09 -3.59
CA PRO A 40 -20.12 -4.37 -4.85
C PRO A 40 -19.02 -3.32 -5.10
N TRP A 41 -18.38 -2.82 -4.04
CA TRP A 41 -17.26 -1.87 -4.08
C TRP A 41 -15.89 -2.53 -3.81
N GLY A 42 -15.83 -3.86 -3.75
CA GLY A 42 -14.60 -4.60 -3.45
C GLY A 42 -14.42 -4.89 -1.96
N THR A 43 -13.21 -4.69 -1.44
CA THR A 43 -12.89 -4.93 -0.03
C THR A 43 -12.39 -3.64 0.61
N ARG A 44 -12.88 -3.37 1.82
CA ARG A 44 -12.46 -2.25 2.66
C ARG A 44 -11.83 -2.78 3.93
N CYS A 45 -10.61 -2.33 4.23
CA CYS A 45 -9.87 -2.70 5.43
C CYS A 45 -9.60 -1.44 6.25
N GLU A 46 -10.06 -1.42 7.50
CA GLU A 46 -9.99 -0.25 8.37
C GLU A 46 -9.00 -0.46 9.52
N GLY A 47 -8.17 0.55 9.76
CA GLY A 47 -7.14 0.55 10.79
C GLY A 47 -5.85 -0.12 10.34
N LYS A 48 -4.74 0.38 10.89
CA LYS A 48 -3.37 0.04 10.49
C LYS A 48 -3.07 -1.46 10.46
N ARG A 49 -3.57 -2.22 11.45
CA ARG A 49 -3.38 -3.67 11.50
C ARG A 49 -4.06 -4.37 10.32
N ASN A 50 -5.32 -4.07 10.07
CA ASN A 50 -6.08 -4.71 8.99
C ASN A 50 -5.53 -4.32 7.61
N VAL A 51 -5.08 -3.07 7.46
CA VAL A 51 -4.40 -2.60 6.24
C VAL A 51 -3.07 -3.34 6.03
N ARG A 52 -2.27 -3.54 7.08
CA ARG A 52 -1.03 -4.31 7.00
C ARG A 52 -1.27 -5.74 6.54
N ASP A 53 -2.25 -6.41 7.13
CA ASP A 53 -2.60 -7.80 6.80
C ASP A 53 -3.08 -7.91 5.34
N ALA A 54 -3.89 -6.94 4.89
CA ALA A 54 -4.32 -6.86 3.50
C ALA A 54 -3.14 -6.66 2.52
N LEU A 55 -2.20 -5.77 2.84
CA LEU A 55 -1.01 -5.55 2.01
C LEU A 55 -0.08 -6.76 1.99
N ALA A 56 0.01 -7.53 3.07
CA ALA A 56 0.78 -8.78 3.10
C ALA A 56 0.26 -9.80 2.06
N THR A 57 -1.07 -9.96 1.97
CA THR A 57 -1.69 -10.88 0.98
C THR A 57 -1.36 -10.50 -0.46
N ARG A 58 -1.06 -9.22 -0.72
CA ARG A 58 -0.68 -8.73 -2.04
C ARG A 58 0.66 -9.29 -2.50
N PHE A 59 1.63 -9.42 -1.59
CA PHE A 59 2.93 -10.01 -1.91
C PHE A 59 2.85 -11.52 -2.05
N GLU A 60 1.91 -12.18 -1.37
CA GLU A 60 1.61 -13.60 -1.60
C GLU A 60 1.01 -13.84 -2.99
N GLY A 61 0.08 -12.97 -3.42
CA GLY A 61 -0.60 -13.09 -4.72
C GLY A 61 0.20 -12.57 -5.93
N LEU A 62 1.08 -11.58 -5.72
CA LEU A 62 1.99 -11.02 -6.72
C LEU A 62 3.41 -10.89 -6.16
N PRO A 63 4.17 -11.99 -6.10
CA PRO A 63 5.48 -12.02 -5.43
C PRO A 63 6.55 -11.21 -6.16
N ASP A 64 6.34 -10.82 -7.40
CA ASP A 64 7.27 -9.98 -8.19
C ASP A 64 6.65 -8.62 -8.54
N VAL A 65 5.73 -8.12 -7.69
CA VAL A 65 5.15 -6.79 -7.90
C VAL A 65 6.24 -5.72 -7.82
N HIS A 66 6.32 -4.90 -8.87
CA HIS A 66 7.31 -3.84 -8.98
C HIS A 66 6.75 -2.60 -9.69
N TYR A 67 6.96 -1.45 -9.07
CA TYR A 67 6.61 -0.12 -9.56
C TYR A 67 7.81 0.52 -10.26
N GLY A 68 8.05 0.14 -11.53
CA GLY A 68 9.23 0.57 -12.29
C GLY A 68 9.08 1.89 -13.07
N LYS A 69 7.88 2.46 -13.16
CA LYS A 69 7.58 3.68 -13.93
C LYS A 69 6.67 4.63 -13.13
N ALA A 70 6.95 4.80 -11.84
CA ALA A 70 6.17 5.70 -10.99
C ALA A 70 6.35 7.16 -11.47
N GLU A 71 5.24 7.86 -11.66
CA GLU A 71 5.18 9.29 -11.96
C GLU A 71 4.20 9.95 -10.98
N HIS A 72 4.59 11.11 -10.45
CA HIS A 72 3.83 11.81 -9.41
C HIS A 72 3.47 13.22 -9.88
N PHE A 73 2.18 13.54 -9.87
CA PHE A 73 1.64 14.84 -10.29
C PHE A 73 1.41 15.75 -9.07
N ALA A 74 1.42 17.07 -9.28
CA ALA A 74 1.12 18.08 -8.25
C ALA A 74 -0.25 18.69 -8.52
#